data_AF-A0A1D2R8V8-F1
#
_entry.id   AF-A0A1D2R8V8-F1
#
_cell.length_a   1.000
_cell.length_b   1.000
_cell.length_c   1.000
_cell.angle_alpha   90.00
_cell.angle_beta   90.00
_cell.angle_gamma   90.00
#
_symmetry.space_group_name_H-M   'P 1'
#
loop_
_entity.id
_entity.type
_entity.pdbx_description
1 polymer ?
#
loop_
_entity_poly.entity_id
_entity_poly.type
_entity_poly.pdbx_seq_one_letter_code
_entity_poly.pdbx_strand_id
1 'polypeptide(L)'
;MTKTTTPTNINEIQNIKTSGIAINQIFSDHWETYFKKHRAKLRDVEIREVWKMPHCQDPSNGYLTFECPNCGETKTIHFNCNSRICTHCGKIYNDKWASDLAGRLFDVPHRHVIMTMSHYLWPIFKNNWELLKVVMDSAIEAIADAISKRAKRDLKPAFVVVLHTYGGDLKFNVHLHLLVAEGGFQGDKWVDVNVIPYTTLRHKWQEVLLTNLEKHLPDTEENRELMRFFKEDFKKDFFVNAKRRITGGKKEIARYIGRYIRHPAVANSRITNYDGKNVRFYYDKKDKDGKIIGRLYKTMEVEEFIEAIISHIPDNQFRTVRYYGAYWRIKKSKFKGIIDLETIYQKSLMDFIKISNKWAQFAQIVSAKWS
;
A
#
# COMPACT_ATOMS: atom_id res chain seq x y z
N MET A 1 3.50 -36.40 36.01
CA MET A 1 2.07 -36.05 35.94
C MET A 1 1.93 -34.54 36.10
N THR A 2 1.75 -33.81 35.01
CA THR A 2 1.10 -32.48 34.95
C THR A 2 0.93 -32.16 33.46
N LYS A 3 -0.33 -32.21 33.01
CA LYS A 3 -0.73 -31.98 31.61
C LYS A 3 -0.68 -30.48 31.31
N THR A 4 0.10 -30.08 30.31
CA THR A 4 -0.03 -28.78 29.65
C THR A 4 -1.12 -28.88 28.58
N THR A 5 -2.30 -28.35 28.88
CA THR A 5 -3.44 -28.28 27.97
C THR A 5 -3.19 -27.25 26.88
N THR A 6 -3.15 -27.73 25.64
CA THR A 6 -3.22 -26.94 24.40
C THR A 6 -4.63 -26.35 24.26
N PRO A 7 -4.81 -25.08 23.83
CA PRO A 7 -6.15 -24.56 23.58
C PRO A 7 -6.65 -25.11 22.23
N THR A 8 -7.52 -26.11 22.31
CA THR A 8 -8.33 -26.62 21.20
C THR A 8 -9.69 -25.94 21.28
N ASN A 9 -9.86 -24.78 20.61
CA ASN A 9 -11.19 -24.35 20.20
C ASN A 9 -11.14 -23.35 19.02
N ILE A 10 -11.53 -23.83 17.84
CA ILE A 10 -11.62 -23.02 16.60
C ILE A 10 -12.85 -22.09 16.64
N ASN A 11 -13.76 -22.28 17.61
CA ASN A 11 -14.97 -21.47 17.77
C ASN A 11 -14.76 -20.13 18.48
N GLU A 12 -13.57 -19.84 19.01
CA GLU A 12 -13.23 -18.48 19.50
C GLU A 12 -12.89 -17.50 18.37
N ILE A 13 -12.64 -17.98 17.15
CA ILE A 13 -12.29 -17.11 16.00
C ILE A 13 -13.54 -16.53 15.31
N GLN A 14 -14.74 -17.06 15.59
CA GLN A 14 -16.00 -16.64 14.95
C GLN A 14 -16.86 -15.68 15.79
N ASN A 15 -16.37 -15.23 16.94
CA ASN A 15 -17.05 -14.23 17.77
C ASN A 15 -16.12 -13.11 18.22
N ILE A 16 -15.30 -12.58 17.29
CA ILE A 16 -14.79 -11.22 17.46
C ILE A 16 -15.94 -10.26 17.14
N LYS A 17 -16.96 -10.22 18.02
CA LYS A 17 -17.56 -8.93 18.39
C LYS A 17 -16.42 -8.17 19.04
N THR A 18 -15.61 -7.46 18.25
CA THR A 18 -14.81 -6.39 18.84
C THR A 18 -15.83 -5.43 19.44
N SER A 19 -15.93 -5.43 20.77
CA SER A 19 -16.59 -4.45 21.61
C SER A 19 -15.94 -3.07 21.46
N GLY A 20 -15.89 -2.59 20.22
CA GLY A 20 -15.17 -1.40 19.80
C GLY A 20 -15.99 -0.65 18.77
N ILE A 21 -15.92 0.67 18.85
CA ILE A 21 -16.67 1.59 17.99
C ILE A 21 -16.26 1.36 16.53
N ALA A 22 -17.25 1.04 15.69
CA ALA A 22 -17.04 0.84 14.26
C ALA A 22 -17.23 2.16 13.51
N ILE A 23 -16.40 2.42 12.50
CA ILE A 23 -16.60 3.58 11.61
C ILE A 23 -17.99 3.54 10.96
N ASN A 24 -18.49 2.34 10.62
CA ASN A 24 -19.82 2.14 10.07
C ASN A 24 -20.93 2.65 11.01
N GLN A 25 -20.76 2.55 12.32
CA GLN A 25 -21.74 3.06 13.28
C GLN A 25 -21.81 4.58 13.23
N ILE A 26 -20.66 5.26 13.32
CA ILE A 26 -20.56 6.73 13.28
C ILE A 26 -21.20 7.29 12.00
N PHE A 27 -20.94 6.65 10.86
CA PHE A 27 -21.57 7.05 9.60
C PHE A 27 -23.07 6.78 9.60
N SER A 28 -23.54 5.64 10.12
CA SER A 28 -24.97 5.32 10.15
C SER A 28 -25.77 6.30 11.02
N ASP A 29 -25.20 6.73 12.15
CA ASP A 29 -25.86 7.65 13.08
C ASP A 29 -26.01 9.08 12.53
N HIS A 30 -25.11 9.51 11.65
CA HIS A 30 -24.98 10.93 11.30
C HIS A 30 -25.10 11.25 9.81
N TRP A 31 -24.99 10.25 8.93
CA TRP A 31 -24.86 10.50 7.49
C TRP A 31 -26.06 11.23 6.90
N GLU A 32 -27.29 10.90 7.31
CA GLU A 32 -28.48 11.56 6.75
C GLU A 32 -28.50 13.06 7.05
N THR A 33 -28.21 13.45 8.30
CA THR A 33 -28.14 14.85 8.72
C THR A 33 -26.99 15.58 8.02
N TYR A 34 -25.81 14.98 7.99
CA TYR A 34 -24.64 15.54 7.32
C TYR A 34 -24.89 15.71 5.80
N PHE A 35 -25.50 14.72 5.14
CA PHE A 35 -25.86 14.76 3.74
C PHE A 35 -26.82 15.92 3.42
N LYS A 36 -27.89 16.08 4.21
CA LYS A 36 -28.87 17.18 4.03
C LYS A 36 -28.20 18.56 4.16
N LYS A 37 -27.28 18.72 5.12
CA LYS A 37 -26.56 19.97 5.39
C LYS A 37 -25.49 20.30 4.35
N HIS A 38 -24.81 19.28 3.80
CA HIS A 38 -23.60 19.46 2.98
C HIS A 38 -23.74 19.01 1.53
N ARG A 39 -24.95 18.66 1.05
CA ARG A 39 -25.19 18.11 -0.29
C ARG A 39 -24.45 18.81 -1.43
N ALA A 40 -24.42 20.15 -1.41
CA ALA A 40 -23.81 20.96 -2.47
C ALA A 40 -22.27 20.81 -2.57
N LYS A 41 -21.61 20.37 -1.49
CA LYS A 41 -20.14 20.18 -1.43
C LYS A 41 -19.72 18.74 -1.73
N LEU A 42 -20.66 17.80 -1.71
CA LEU A 42 -20.38 16.37 -1.83
C LEU A 42 -20.31 15.90 -3.28
N ARG A 43 -19.27 15.13 -3.57
CA ARG A 43 -19.12 14.41 -4.84
C ARG A 43 -20.02 13.18 -4.83
N ASP A 44 -20.59 12.83 -6.00
CA ASP A 44 -21.45 11.65 -6.13
C ASP A 44 -20.75 10.33 -5.75
N VAL A 45 -19.43 10.26 -5.94
CA VAL A 45 -18.63 9.11 -5.49
C VAL A 45 -18.59 9.00 -3.97
N GLU A 46 -18.48 10.11 -3.24
CA GLU A 46 -18.49 10.11 -1.79
C GLU A 46 -19.84 9.64 -1.28
N ILE A 47 -20.91 10.23 -1.83
CA ILE A 47 -22.30 9.89 -1.50
C ILE A 47 -22.54 8.38 -1.67
N ARG A 48 -22.20 7.85 -2.85
CA ARG A 48 -22.39 6.43 -3.16
C ARG A 48 -21.56 5.51 -2.27
N GLU A 49 -20.32 5.88 -1.94
CA GLU A 49 -19.46 5.03 -1.10
C GLU A 49 -19.93 5.01 0.36
N VAL A 50 -20.50 6.11 0.86
CA VAL A 50 -21.05 6.16 2.22
C VAL A 50 -22.38 5.40 2.33
N TRP A 51 -23.32 5.59 1.39
CA TRP A 51 -24.63 4.90 1.41
C TRP A 51 -24.54 3.37 1.32
N LYS A 52 -23.42 2.83 0.84
CA LYS A 52 -23.15 1.39 0.90
C LYS A 52 -22.95 0.89 2.34
N MET A 53 -22.35 1.69 3.21
CA MET A 53 -21.84 1.22 4.51
C MET A 53 -22.89 0.64 5.47
N PRO A 54 -24.09 1.24 5.65
CA PRO A 54 -25.10 0.73 6.59
C PRO A 54 -25.54 -0.70 6.26
N HIS A 55 -25.49 -1.07 4.98
CA HIS A 55 -25.93 -2.35 4.44
C HIS A 55 -24.84 -3.44 4.47
N CYS A 56 -23.71 -3.18 5.12
CA CYS A 56 -22.61 -4.14 5.16
C CYS A 56 -22.95 -5.34 6.06
N GLN A 57 -22.89 -6.55 5.50
CA GLN A 57 -23.27 -7.80 6.19
C GLN A 57 -24.74 -7.85 6.61
N ASP A 58 -25.58 -7.01 6.03
CA ASP A 58 -27.03 -7.08 6.23
C ASP A 58 -27.57 -8.37 5.58
N PRO A 59 -28.24 -9.25 6.34
CA PRO A 59 -28.81 -10.49 5.82
C PRO A 59 -29.79 -10.30 4.66
N SER A 60 -30.47 -9.14 4.60
CA SER A 60 -31.43 -8.83 3.52
C SER A 60 -30.76 -8.69 2.15
N ASN A 61 -29.46 -8.41 2.10
CA ASN A 61 -28.70 -8.34 0.85
C ASN A 61 -28.25 -9.71 0.34
N GLY A 62 -28.56 -10.79 1.05
CA GLY A 62 -28.18 -12.15 0.71
C GLY A 62 -26.94 -12.67 1.47
N TYR A 63 -26.76 -13.98 1.38
CA TYR A 63 -25.74 -14.72 2.10
C TYR A 63 -25.39 -16.03 1.40
N LEU A 64 -24.25 -16.62 1.77
CA LEU A 64 -23.89 -17.99 1.43
C LEU A 64 -23.87 -18.82 2.70
N THR A 65 -24.53 -19.98 2.68
CA THR A 65 -24.44 -20.97 3.76
C THR A 65 -23.63 -22.16 3.27
N PHE A 66 -22.60 -22.50 4.04
CA PHE A 66 -21.74 -23.65 3.81
C PHE A 66 -22.08 -24.69 4.86
N GLU A 67 -22.19 -25.96 4.47
CA GLU A 67 -22.39 -27.06 5.39
C GLU A 67 -21.20 -28.01 5.31
N CYS A 68 -20.68 -28.45 6.46
CA CYS A 68 -19.64 -29.46 6.51
C CYS A 68 -20.25 -30.84 6.26
N PRO A 69 -19.86 -31.56 5.18
CA PRO A 69 -20.45 -32.87 4.87
C PRO A 69 -20.10 -33.96 5.90
N ASN A 70 -19.12 -33.72 6.78
CA ASN A 70 -18.68 -34.70 7.77
C ASN A 70 -19.38 -34.55 9.14
N CYS A 71 -19.69 -33.33 9.57
CA CYS A 71 -20.29 -33.06 10.89
C CYS A 71 -21.62 -32.29 10.84
N GLY A 72 -22.08 -31.88 9.66
CA GLY A 72 -23.32 -31.11 9.48
C GLY A 72 -23.24 -29.65 9.98
N GLU A 73 -22.08 -29.20 10.47
CA GLU A 73 -21.93 -27.82 10.96
C GLU A 73 -22.09 -26.82 9.82
N THR A 74 -22.98 -25.86 10.00
CA THR A 74 -23.27 -24.82 9.01
C THR A 74 -22.57 -23.51 9.34
N LYS A 75 -22.05 -22.83 8.33
CA LYS A 75 -21.49 -21.48 8.42
C LYS A 75 -22.15 -20.57 7.41
N THR A 76 -22.80 -19.51 7.88
CA THR A 76 -23.41 -18.47 7.04
C THR A 76 -22.50 -17.26 6.93
N ILE A 77 -22.29 -16.78 5.71
CA ILE A 77 -21.47 -15.60 5.39
C ILE A 77 -22.36 -14.61 4.63
N HIS A 78 -22.65 -13.46 5.25
CA HIS A 78 -23.41 -12.37 4.64
C HIS A 78 -22.59 -11.57 3.64
N PHE A 79 -23.27 -11.00 2.64
CA PHE A 79 -22.60 -10.18 1.63
C PHE A 79 -22.12 -8.82 2.16
N ASN A 80 -20.99 -8.38 1.61
CA ASN A 80 -20.31 -7.16 2.01
C ASN A 80 -20.76 -5.96 1.18
N CYS A 81 -20.73 -4.75 1.76
CA CYS A 81 -21.13 -3.54 1.02
C CYS A 81 -20.11 -3.07 -0.04
N ASN A 82 -18.89 -3.60 0.00
CA ASN A 82 -17.78 -3.26 -0.90
C ASN A 82 -17.41 -1.76 -0.95
N SER A 83 -17.82 -0.97 0.05
CA SER A 83 -17.42 0.44 0.21
C SER A 83 -15.91 0.57 0.43
N ARG A 84 -15.30 1.62 -0.12
CA ARG A 84 -13.88 1.99 0.06
C ARG A 84 -13.53 2.41 1.48
N ILE A 85 -14.52 2.93 2.21
CA ILE A 85 -14.35 3.46 3.57
C ILE A 85 -14.89 2.52 4.64
N CYS A 86 -15.43 1.36 4.26
CA CYS A 86 -15.77 0.29 5.21
C CYS A 86 -14.50 -0.50 5.61
N THR A 87 -14.22 -0.54 6.91
CA THR A 87 -13.04 -1.23 7.47
C THR A 87 -13.10 -2.75 7.28
N HIS A 88 -14.29 -3.34 7.42
CA HIS A 88 -14.52 -4.76 7.18
C HIS A 88 -14.22 -5.13 5.72
N CYS A 89 -14.84 -4.44 4.77
CA CYS A 89 -14.62 -4.67 3.34
C CYS A 89 -13.17 -4.40 2.92
N GLY A 90 -12.55 -3.35 3.48
CA GLY A 90 -11.15 -3.01 3.21
C GLY A 90 -10.19 -4.12 3.58
N LYS A 91 -10.38 -4.79 4.73
CA LYS A 91 -9.55 -5.93 5.16
C LYS A 91 -9.64 -7.09 4.18
N ILE A 92 -10.85 -7.51 3.82
CA ILE A 92 -11.07 -8.61 2.87
C ILE A 92 -10.46 -8.30 1.51
N TYR A 93 -10.65 -7.07 1.02
CA TYR A 93 -10.07 -6.60 -0.23
C TYR A 93 -8.53 -6.64 -0.17
N ASN A 94 -7.94 -6.19 0.93
CA ASN A 94 -6.50 -6.19 1.15
C ASN A 94 -5.92 -7.61 1.12
N ASP A 95 -6.51 -8.54 1.86
CA ASP A 95 -6.03 -9.92 1.93
C ASP A 95 -6.09 -10.60 0.55
N LYS A 96 -7.19 -10.40 -0.20
CA LYS A 96 -7.32 -10.89 -1.58
C LYS A 96 -6.28 -10.26 -2.50
N TRP A 97 -6.12 -8.94 -2.43
CA TRP A 97 -5.15 -8.22 -3.25
C TRP A 97 -3.71 -8.67 -2.94
N ALA A 98 -3.37 -8.90 -1.67
CA ALA A 98 -2.04 -9.34 -1.26
C ALA A 98 -1.74 -10.74 -1.84
N SER A 99 -2.72 -11.64 -1.84
CA SER A 99 -2.60 -12.94 -2.51
C SER A 99 -2.37 -12.77 -4.02
N ASP A 100 -3.19 -11.94 -4.68
CA ASP A 100 -3.06 -11.65 -6.11
C ASP A 100 -1.69 -11.05 -6.44
N LEU A 101 -1.21 -10.09 -5.64
CA LEU A 101 0.08 -9.45 -5.82
C LEU A 101 1.21 -10.47 -5.72
N ALA A 102 1.17 -11.38 -4.74
CA ALA A 102 2.22 -12.39 -4.59
C ALA A 102 2.43 -13.20 -5.87
N GLY A 103 1.35 -13.51 -6.60
CA GLY A 103 1.42 -14.16 -7.92
C GLY A 103 1.97 -13.28 -9.05
N ARG A 104 2.10 -11.96 -8.82
CA ARG A 104 2.61 -10.98 -9.80
C ARG A 104 4.06 -10.57 -9.59
N LEU A 105 4.56 -10.63 -8.35
CA LEU A 105 5.92 -10.21 -8.06
C LEU A 105 6.95 -11.13 -8.73
N PHE A 106 8.08 -10.55 -9.08
CA PHE A 106 9.31 -11.27 -9.44
C PHE A 106 9.96 -11.83 -8.17
N ASP A 107 10.68 -12.95 -8.28
CA ASP A 107 11.40 -13.56 -7.15
C ASP A 107 12.77 -12.87 -6.94
N VAL A 108 12.73 -11.55 -6.75
CA VAL A 108 13.90 -10.68 -6.56
C VAL A 108 13.71 -9.82 -5.31
N PRO A 109 14.78 -9.29 -4.70
CA PRO A 109 14.65 -8.34 -3.61
C PRO A 109 13.83 -7.11 -4.02
N HIS A 110 12.96 -6.65 -3.12
CA HIS A 110 12.26 -5.39 -3.27
C HIS A 110 12.67 -4.41 -2.21
N ARG A 111 12.46 -3.14 -2.49
CA ARG A 111 12.66 -2.04 -1.57
C ARG A 111 11.36 -1.29 -1.39
N HIS A 112 11.02 -1.03 -0.13
CA HIS A 112 9.91 -0.16 0.20
C HIS A 112 10.41 1.28 0.26
N VAL A 113 9.91 2.11 -0.67
CA VAL A 113 10.22 3.54 -0.77
C VAL A 113 8.97 4.31 -0.39
N ILE A 114 9.11 5.22 0.57
CA ILE A 114 8.08 6.18 0.97
C ILE A 114 8.49 7.53 0.42
N MET A 115 7.60 8.18 -0.31
CA MET A 115 7.83 9.53 -0.85
C MET A 115 6.67 10.43 -0.44
N THR A 116 6.95 11.50 0.29
CA THR A 116 5.94 12.46 0.78
C THR A 116 6.26 13.83 0.24
N MET A 117 5.30 14.47 -0.42
CA MET A 117 5.48 15.81 -0.96
C MET A 117 5.36 16.87 0.14
N SER A 118 5.79 18.09 -0.18
CA SER A 118 5.58 19.24 0.68
C SER A 118 4.10 19.55 0.89
N HIS A 119 3.75 19.98 2.11
CA HIS A 119 2.39 20.35 2.46
C HIS A 119 1.89 21.62 1.77
N TYR A 120 2.79 22.50 1.33
CA TYR A 120 2.42 23.69 0.56
C TYR A 120 1.84 23.34 -0.83
N LEU A 121 2.11 22.14 -1.36
CA LEU A 121 1.50 21.68 -2.62
C LEU A 121 0.11 21.07 -2.43
N TRP A 122 -0.26 20.68 -1.22
CA TRP A 122 -1.52 19.97 -0.96
C TRP A 122 -2.78 20.70 -1.46
N PRO A 123 -2.91 22.04 -1.33
CA PRO A 123 -4.08 22.76 -1.83
C PRO A 123 -4.36 22.52 -3.32
N ILE A 124 -3.32 22.35 -4.14
CA ILE A 124 -3.44 22.09 -5.59
C ILE A 124 -4.22 20.79 -5.86
N PHE A 125 -4.02 19.78 -5.02
CA PHE A 125 -4.57 18.43 -5.22
C PHE A 125 -5.95 18.27 -4.60
N LYS A 126 -6.38 19.21 -3.76
CA LYS A 126 -7.71 19.15 -3.15
C LYS A 126 -8.75 19.21 -4.28
N ASN A 127 -9.51 18.14 -4.44
CA ASN A 127 -10.50 17.93 -5.50
C ASN A 127 -9.93 17.74 -6.93
N ASN A 128 -8.62 17.65 -7.11
CA ASN A 128 -7.97 17.42 -8.41
C ASN A 128 -7.25 16.06 -8.44
N TRP A 129 -8.03 14.97 -8.46
CA TRP A 129 -7.46 13.62 -8.37
C TRP A 129 -6.56 13.27 -9.56
N GLU A 130 -6.80 13.83 -10.74
CA GLU A 130 -5.97 13.58 -11.92
C GLU A 130 -4.51 13.99 -11.70
N LEU A 131 -4.27 15.09 -10.99
CA LEU A 131 -2.92 15.56 -10.65
C LEU A 131 -2.19 14.57 -9.73
N LEU A 132 -2.90 13.79 -8.93
CA LEU A 132 -2.27 12.74 -8.11
C LEU A 132 -1.68 11.60 -8.97
N LYS A 133 -2.14 11.43 -10.21
CA LYS A 133 -1.46 10.55 -11.17
C LYS A 133 -0.11 11.13 -11.59
N VAL A 134 -0.02 12.44 -11.80
CA VAL A 134 1.24 13.14 -12.11
C VAL A 134 2.27 12.92 -10.99
N VAL A 135 1.81 12.91 -9.73
CA VAL A 135 2.66 12.60 -8.56
C VAL A 135 3.25 11.19 -8.64
N MET A 136 2.41 10.20 -8.94
CA MET A 136 2.85 8.81 -9.10
C MET A 136 3.83 8.65 -10.28
N ASP A 137 3.49 9.24 -11.44
CA ASP A 137 4.31 9.14 -12.64
C ASP A 137 5.69 9.79 -12.45
N SER A 138 5.72 10.96 -11.80
CA SER A 138 6.97 11.69 -11.48
C SER A 138 7.87 10.92 -10.52
N ALA A 139 7.29 10.19 -9.56
CA ALA A 139 8.05 9.31 -8.67
C ALA A 139 8.68 8.14 -9.44
N ILE A 140 7.96 7.55 -10.39
CA ILE A 140 8.48 6.47 -11.23
C ILE A 140 9.61 6.96 -12.12
N GLU A 141 9.44 8.12 -12.77
CA GLU A 141 10.46 8.75 -13.61
C GLU A 141 11.75 8.99 -12.81
N ALA A 142 11.65 9.61 -11.63
CA ALA A 142 12.80 9.89 -10.78
C ALA A 142 13.53 8.61 -10.31
N ILE A 143 12.80 7.57 -9.92
CA ILE A 143 13.43 6.32 -9.45
C ILE A 143 14.01 5.52 -10.63
N ALA A 144 13.32 5.47 -11.77
CA ALA A 144 13.83 4.77 -12.95
C ALA A 144 15.14 5.40 -13.45
N ASP A 145 15.19 6.73 -13.54
CA ASP A 145 16.41 7.47 -13.88
C ASP A 145 17.55 7.15 -12.89
N ALA A 146 17.26 7.16 -11.58
CA ALA A 146 18.26 6.85 -10.55
C ALA A 146 18.80 5.41 -10.67
N ILE A 147 17.93 4.43 -10.96
CA ILE A 147 18.33 3.03 -11.15
C ILE A 147 19.19 2.88 -12.41
N SER A 148 18.77 3.45 -13.54
CA SER A 148 19.50 3.39 -14.80
C SER A 148 20.88 4.06 -14.71
N LYS A 149 20.95 5.25 -14.10
CA LYS A 149 22.23 5.95 -13.84
C LYS A 149 23.16 5.13 -12.96
N ARG A 150 22.64 4.50 -11.91
CA ARG A 150 23.43 3.64 -11.03
C ARG A 150 23.99 2.42 -11.77
N ALA A 151 23.18 1.81 -12.64
CA ALA A 151 23.58 0.67 -13.45
C ALA A 151 24.48 1.02 -14.65
N LYS A 152 24.61 2.32 -14.99
CA LYS A 152 25.21 2.81 -16.24
C LYS A 152 24.60 2.13 -17.48
N ARG A 153 23.30 1.85 -17.43
CA ARG A 153 22.52 1.16 -18.46
C ARG A 153 21.11 1.71 -18.44
N ASP A 154 20.47 1.78 -19.61
CA ASP A 154 19.04 2.04 -19.66
C ASP A 154 18.27 0.78 -19.23
N LEU A 155 17.75 0.82 -18.00
CA LEU A 155 17.01 -0.29 -17.41
C LEU A 155 15.53 0.04 -17.34
N LYS A 156 14.71 -1.01 -17.39
CA LYS A 156 13.29 -0.97 -17.09
C LYS A 156 13.00 -1.63 -15.74
N PRO A 157 12.94 -0.88 -14.64
CA PRO A 157 12.65 -1.44 -13.32
C PRO A 157 11.18 -1.85 -13.20
N ALA A 158 10.83 -2.49 -12.09
CA ALA A 158 9.47 -2.91 -11.78
C ALA A 158 8.96 -2.23 -10.51
N PHE A 159 7.76 -1.67 -10.57
CA PHE A 159 7.19 -0.90 -9.46
C PHE A 159 5.74 -1.28 -9.18
N VAL A 160 5.40 -1.34 -7.89
CA VAL A 160 4.03 -1.22 -7.40
C VAL A 160 3.94 0.08 -6.63
N VAL A 161 3.04 0.98 -7.04
CA VAL A 161 2.84 2.28 -6.40
C VAL A 161 1.49 2.29 -5.72
N VAL A 162 1.47 2.72 -4.47
CA VAL A 162 0.25 2.95 -3.69
C VAL A 162 0.22 4.40 -3.22
N LEU A 163 -0.78 5.13 -3.69
CA LEU A 163 -1.03 6.52 -3.32
C LEU A 163 -1.93 6.60 -2.08
N HIS A 164 -1.49 7.37 -1.09
CA HIS A 164 -2.27 7.80 0.07
C HIS A 164 -2.42 9.32 0.06
N THR A 165 -3.56 9.80 0.56
CA THR A 165 -3.89 11.22 0.67
C THR A 165 -4.15 11.65 2.11
N TYR A 166 -3.79 10.83 3.10
CA TYR A 166 -4.06 11.07 4.52
C TYR A 166 -2.91 10.68 5.44
N GLY A 167 -2.72 11.44 6.52
CA GLY A 167 -1.84 11.08 7.63
C GLY A 167 -2.55 10.19 8.65
N GLY A 168 -1.79 9.73 9.66
CA GLY A 168 -2.37 8.97 10.77
C GLY A 168 -3.38 9.77 11.61
N ASP A 169 -3.28 11.09 11.58
CA ASP A 169 -4.16 12.07 12.25
C ASP A 169 -5.33 12.53 11.36
N LEU A 170 -5.55 11.86 10.22
CA LEU A 170 -6.56 12.14 9.20
C LEU A 170 -6.38 13.49 8.48
N LYS A 171 -5.25 14.18 8.63
CA LYS A 171 -4.96 15.36 7.82
C LYS A 171 -4.65 14.95 6.39
N PHE A 172 -5.04 15.77 5.43
CA PHE A 172 -4.65 15.58 4.05
C PHE A 172 -3.13 15.53 3.94
N ASN A 173 -2.60 14.46 3.37
CA ASN A 173 -1.16 14.23 3.24
C ASN A 173 -0.89 13.30 2.07
N VAL A 174 -0.43 13.88 0.96
CA VAL A 174 -0.12 13.10 -0.23
C VAL A 174 1.24 12.43 -0.10
N HIS A 175 1.21 11.11 -0.05
CA HIS A 175 2.42 10.31 -0.02
C HIS A 175 2.25 8.98 -0.77
N LEU A 176 3.39 8.44 -1.21
CA LEU A 176 3.47 7.24 -1.99
C LEU A 176 4.17 6.15 -1.19
N HIS A 177 3.58 4.96 -1.17
CA HIS A 177 4.23 3.72 -0.80
C HIS A 177 4.58 2.97 -2.09
N LEU A 178 5.87 2.86 -2.38
CA LEU A 178 6.36 2.16 -3.57
C LEU A 178 7.07 0.88 -3.16
N LEU A 179 6.72 -0.22 -3.82
CA LEU A 179 7.52 -1.44 -3.85
C LEU A 179 8.34 -1.44 -5.13
N VAL A 180 9.65 -1.26 -5.00
CA VAL A 180 10.60 -1.14 -6.12
C VAL A 180 11.41 -2.42 -6.21
N ALA A 181 11.43 -3.09 -7.35
CA ALA A 181 12.35 -4.22 -7.56
C ALA A 181 13.80 -3.69 -7.61
N GLU A 182 14.73 -4.36 -6.94
CA GLU A 182 16.15 -3.96 -6.88
C GLU A 182 16.91 -4.34 -8.15
N GLY A 183 16.45 -3.81 -9.28
CA GLY A 183 17.00 -4.09 -10.58
C GLY A 183 16.02 -3.71 -11.69
N GLY A 184 16.39 -4.03 -12.91
CA GLY A 184 15.54 -3.81 -14.07
C GLY A 184 15.99 -4.60 -15.28
N PHE A 185 15.13 -4.61 -16.29
CA PHE A 185 15.40 -5.29 -17.54
C PHE A 185 16.15 -4.40 -18.52
N GLN A 186 17.20 -4.94 -19.13
CA GLN A 186 17.81 -4.43 -20.36
C GLN A 186 17.43 -5.39 -21.49
N GLY A 187 16.47 -5.01 -22.33
CA GLY A 187 15.83 -5.98 -23.24
C GLY A 187 15.18 -7.10 -22.43
N ASP A 188 15.64 -8.33 -22.63
CA ASP A 188 15.16 -9.53 -21.93
C ASP A 188 16.12 -10.04 -20.84
N LYS A 189 17.14 -9.25 -20.48
CA LYS A 189 18.09 -9.62 -19.42
C LYS A 189 17.82 -8.85 -18.14
N TRP A 190 17.74 -9.55 -17.01
CA TRP A 190 17.68 -8.92 -15.69
C TRP A 190 19.06 -8.38 -15.26
N VAL A 191 19.07 -7.19 -14.68
CA VAL A 191 20.26 -6.54 -14.10
C VAL A 191 19.95 -6.10 -12.69
N ASP A 192 20.64 -6.69 -11.72
CA ASP A 192 20.51 -6.34 -10.29
C ASP A 192 21.12 -4.98 -9.97
N VAL A 193 20.41 -4.21 -9.13
CA VAL A 193 20.83 -2.89 -8.65
C VAL A 193 20.54 -2.80 -7.14
N ASN A 194 21.54 -3.17 -6.34
CA ASN A 194 21.39 -3.36 -4.88
C ASN A 194 21.40 -2.07 -4.05
N VAL A 195 21.69 -0.91 -4.65
CA VAL A 195 21.79 0.38 -3.95
C VAL A 195 21.09 1.47 -4.77
N ILE A 196 20.13 2.14 -4.15
CA ILE A 196 19.48 3.33 -4.71
C ILE A 196 19.87 4.53 -3.82
N PRO A 197 20.47 5.60 -4.38
CA PRO A 197 20.92 6.74 -3.58
C PRO A 197 19.72 7.63 -3.18
N TYR A 198 19.28 7.52 -1.92
CA TYR A 198 18.02 8.14 -1.47
C TYR A 198 18.09 9.65 -1.26
N THR A 199 19.26 10.17 -0.88
CA THR A 199 19.45 11.60 -0.64
C THR A 199 19.31 12.41 -1.92
N THR A 200 19.85 11.90 -3.03
CA THR A 200 19.72 12.52 -4.36
C THR A 200 18.33 12.31 -4.96
N LEU A 201 17.69 11.16 -4.68
CA LEU A 201 16.34 10.85 -5.16
C LEU A 201 15.29 11.87 -4.67
N ARG A 202 15.44 12.41 -3.45
CA ARG A 202 14.58 13.48 -2.92
C ARG A 202 14.57 14.69 -3.85
N HIS A 203 15.74 15.22 -4.17
CA HIS A 203 15.89 16.39 -5.02
C HIS A 203 15.43 16.12 -6.44
N LYS A 204 15.77 14.94 -6.97
CA LYS A 204 15.33 14.56 -8.32
C LYS A 204 13.82 14.45 -8.43
N TRP A 205 13.16 13.84 -7.44
CA TRP A 205 11.70 13.74 -7.45
C TRP A 205 11.03 15.11 -7.32
N GLN A 206 11.55 16.01 -6.49
CA GLN A 206 11.04 17.37 -6.39
C GLN A 206 11.12 18.09 -7.75
N GLU A 207 12.29 18.05 -8.40
CA GLU A 207 12.50 18.65 -9.73
C GLU A 207 11.52 18.07 -10.76
N VAL A 208 11.48 16.75 -10.91
CA VAL A 208 10.60 16.07 -11.88
C VAL A 208 9.13 16.36 -11.60
N LEU A 209 8.70 16.34 -10.33
CA LEU A 209 7.32 16.61 -9.97
C LEU A 209 6.93 18.04 -10.33
N LEU A 210 7.75 19.04 -9.99
CA LEU A 210 7.44 20.44 -10.27
C LEU A 210 7.38 20.70 -11.77
N THR A 211 8.33 20.17 -12.55
CA THR A 211 8.31 20.27 -14.02
C THR A 211 7.06 19.62 -14.62
N ASN A 212 6.63 18.47 -14.10
CA ASN A 212 5.45 17.80 -14.61
C ASN A 212 4.15 18.47 -14.15
N LEU A 213 4.10 19.03 -12.94
CA LEU A 213 2.94 19.81 -12.47
C LEU A 213 2.75 21.08 -13.31
N GLU A 214 3.82 21.82 -13.59
CA GLU A 214 3.77 23.03 -14.41
C GLU A 214 3.15 22.79 -15.80
N LYS A 215 3.34 21.60 -16.38
CA LYS A 215 2.71 21.22 -17.66
C LYS A 215 1.21 20.89 -17.56
N HIS A 216 0.73 20.50 -16.38
CA HIS A 216 -0.66 20.06 -16.17
C HIS A 216 -1.50 21.11 -15.46
N LEU A 217 -0.88 22.08 -14.81
CA LEU A 217 -1.58 23.17 -14.14
C LEU A 217 -1.95 24.26 -15.16
N PRO A 218 -3.10 24.92 -14.98
CA PRO A 218 -3.43 26.09 -15.77
C PRO A 218 -2.40 27.20 -15.49
N ASP A 219 -2.06 27.95 -16.53
CA ASP A 219 -1.11 29.06 -16.45
C ASP A 219 -1.78 30.28 -15.79
N THR A 220 -1.88 30.25 -14.47
CA THR A 220 -2.36 31.36 -13.63
C THR A 220 -1.20 31.97 -12.85
N GLU A 221 -1.36 33.22 -12.40
CA GLU A 221 -0.32 33.88 -11.61
C GLU A 221 -0.02 33.08 -10.34
N GLU A 222 -1.05 32.62 -9.63
CA GLU A 222 -0.91 31.84 -8.40
C GLU A 222 -0.10 30.54 -8.62
N ASN A 223 -0.32 29.85 -9.75
CA ASN A 223 0.44 28.65 -10.08
C ASN A 223 1.89 28.97 -10.46
N ARG A 224 2.14 30.06 -11.20
CA ARG A 224 3.50 30.52 -11.52
C ARG A 224 4.28 30.90 -10.26
N GLU A 225 3.66 31.65 -9.36
CA GLU A 225 4.27 32.03 -8.09
C GLU A 225 4.59 30.80 -7.21
N LEU A 226 3.66 29.85 -7.14
CA LEU A 226 3.87 28.61 -6.41
C LEU A 226 5.02 27.77 -6.98
N MET A 227 5.09 27.64 -8.31
CA MET A 227 6.20 26.94 -8.97
C MET A 227 7.54 27.66 -8.75
N ARG A 228 7.55 29.00 -8.82
CA ARG A 228 8.73 29.84 -8.55
C ARG A 228 9.24 29.64 -7.12
N PHE A 229 8.35 29.75 -6.12
CA PHE A 229 8.66 29.51 -4.70
C PHE A 229 9.36 28.16 -4.48
N PHE A 230 8.86 27.08 -5.11
CA PHE A 230 9.45 25.76 -4.97
C PHE A 230 10.78 25.56 -5.70
N LYS A 231 10.98 26.24 -6.82
CA LYS A 231 12.21 26.16 -7.62
C LYS A 231 13.34 27.01 -7.02
N GLU A 232 13.01 28.19 -6.51
CA GLU A 232 13.98 29.21 -6.07
C GLU A 232 14.21 29.14 -4.56
N ASP A 233 13.13 29.17 -3.76
CA ASP A 233 13.20 29.44 -2.32
C ASP A 233 13.09 28.18 -1.45
N PHE A 234 12.44 27.12 -1.94
CA PHE A 234 12.01 26.00 -1.11
C PHE A 234 12.51 24.62 -1.55
N LYS A 235 13.83 24.41 -1.44
CA LYS A 235 14.52 23.20 -1.93
C LYS A 235 14.53 21.98 -0.98
N LYS A 236 13.92 22.07 0.23
CA LYS A 236 14.17 21.10 1.32
C LYS A 236 12.95 20.66 2.15
N ASP A 237 11.80 20.34 1.54
CA ASP A 237 10.64 19.85 2.31
C ASP A 237 10.09 18.47 1.89
N PHE A 238 10.45 17.97 0.71
CA PHE A 238 10.01 16.63 0.29
C PHE A 238 10.63 15.57 1.20
N PHE A 239 9.99 14.45 1.47
CA PHE A 239 10.59 13.39 2.28
C PHE A 239 10.69 12.11 1.47
N VAL A 240 11.87 11.46 1.51
CA VAL A 240 12.09 10.15 0.88
C VAL A 240 12.73 9.23 1.90
N ASN A 241 12.08 8.11 2.20
CA ASN A 241 12.65 7.04 3.00
C ASN A 241 12.59 5.73 2.24
N ALA A 242 13.75 5.14 2.00
CA ALA A 242 13.88 3.88 1.27
C ALA A 242 14.88 2.93 1.95
N LYS A 243 15.05 3.08 3.26
CA LYS A 243 15.98 2.27 4.05
C LYS A 243 15.58 0.79 4.06
N ARG A 244 14.28 0.50 3.97
CA ARG A 244 13.77 -0.86 4.17
C ARG A 244 13.84 -1.70 2.89
N ARG A 245 14.88 -2.51 2.82
CA ARG A 245 14.95 -3.67 1.93
C ARG A 245 14.04 -4.78 2.47
N ILE A 246 13.31 -5.43 1.57
CA ILE A 246 12.45 -6.56 1.89
C ILE A 246 13.03 -7.77 1.16
N THR A 247 13.63 -8.65 1.95
CA THR A 247 14.15 -9.94 1.52
C THR A 247 13.23 -11.00 2.09
N GLY A 248 12.56 -11.75 1.24
CA GLY A 248 11.58 -12.75 1.64
C GLY A 248 10.85 -13.29 0.41
N GLY A 249 10.13 -14.39 0.56
CA GLY A 249 9.35 -14.94 -0.55
C GLY A 249 8.25 -13.96 -1.01
N LYS A 250 7.81 -14.09 -2.27
CA LYS A 250 6.76 -13.24 -2.89
C LYS A 250 5.52 -13.03 -2.00
N LYS A 251 5.10 -14.05 -1.24
CA LYS A 251 3.97 -13.98 -0.29
C LYS A 251 4.23 -13.01 0.87
N GLU A 252 5.44 -12.99 1.41
CA GLU A 252 5.81 -12.12 2.52
C GLU A 252 5.87 -10.65 2.07
N ILE A 253 6.50 -10.40 0.92
CA ILE A 253 6.57 -9.07 0.31
C ILE A 253 5.15 -8.54 0.03
N ALA A 254 4.28 -9.38 -0.54
CA ALA A 254 2.93 -8.99 -0.87
C ALA A 254 2.07 -8.70 0.38
N ARG A 255 2.17 -9.54 1.42
CA ARG A 255 1.52 -9.29 2.72
C ARG A 255 2.05 -8.01 3.36
N TYR A 256 3.35 -7.74 3.23
CA TYR A 256 3.98 -6.55 3.77
C TYR A 256 3.39 -5.27 3.15
N ILE A 257 3.37 -5.19 1.81
CA ILE A 257 2.87 -4.00 1.08
C ILE A 257 1.34 -3.91 1.13
N GLY A 258 0.64 -5.04 1.25
CA GLY A 258 -0.81 -5.11 1.46
C GLY A 258 -1.28 -4.16 2.56
N ARG A 259 -0.53 -4.05 3.65
CA ARG A 259 -0.87 -3.15 4.78
C ARG A 259 -1.06 -1.67 4.41
N TYR A 260 -0.53 -1.23 3.26
CA TYR A 260 -0.66 0.14 2.77
C TYR A 260 -1.73 0.26 1.69
N ILE A 261 -2.59 -0.73 1.48
CA ILE A 261 -3.57 -0.73 0.40
C ILE A 261 -4.95 -0.51 0.96
N ARG A 262 -5.82 0.07 0.12
CA ARG A 262 -7.25 0.34 0.32
C ARG A 262 -7.75 -0.14 1.69
N HIS A 263 -7.45 0.68 2.69
CA HIS A 263 -8.04 0.64 4.01
C HIS A 263 -8.63 2.03 4.25
N PRO A 264 -9.69 2.13 5.07
CA PRO A 264 -10.18 3.44 5.50
C PRO A 264 -9.07 4.22 6.19
N ALA A 265 -9.15 5.54 6.15
CA ALA A 265 -8.09 6.40 6.69
C ALA A 265 -7.83 6.17 8.19
N VAL A 266 -8.81 5.60 8.91
CA VAL A 266 -8.70 5.11 10.29
C VAL A 266 -9.20 3.67 10.41
N ALA A 267 -8.47 2.84 11.14
CA ALA A 267 -8.93 1.50 11.50
C ALA A 267 -9.88 1.56 12.71
N ASN A 268 -10.88 0.68 12.80
CA ASN A 268 -11.81 0.65 13.95
C ASN A 268 -11.05 0.53 15.28
N SER A 269 -9.98 -0.27 15.32
CA SER A 269 -9.14 -0.45 16.51
C SER A 269 -8.46 0.83 17.00
N ARG A 270 -8.39 1.87 16.17
CA ARG A 270 -7.84 3.18 16.53
C ARG A 270 -8.87 4.11 17.15
N ILE A 271 -10.17 3.84 16.98
CA ILE A 271 -11.25 4.63 17.55
C ILE A 271 -11.42 4.19 19.01
N THR A 272 -11.19 5.13 19.93
CA THR A 272 -11.17 4.86 21.36
C THR A 272 -12.40 5.36 22.09
N ASN A 273 -13.07 6.40 21.56
CA ASN A 273 -14.32 6.91 22.12
C ASN A 273 -15.19 7.54 21.04
N TYR A 274 -16.50 7.47 21.24
CA TYR A 274 -17.53 8.10 20.43
C TYR A 274 -18.78 8.30 21.29
N ASP A 275 -19.20 9.56 21.46
CA ASP A 275 -20.30 9.96 22.35
C ASP A 275 -21.53 10.49 21.59
N GLY A 276 -21.58 10.30 20.26
CA GLY A 276 -22.61 10.86 19.39
C GLY A 276 -22.37 12.32 18.97
N LYS A 277 -21.31 12.98 19.44
CA LYS A 277 -20.92 14.34 19.01
C LYS A 277 -19.46 14.44 18.60
N ASN A 278 -18.61 13.70 19.29
CA ASN A 278 -17.17 13.68 19.12
C ASN A 278 -16.66 12.27 18.90
N VAL A 279 -15.61 12.16 18.10
CA VAL A 279 -14.86 10.92 17.87
C VAL A 279 -13.44 11.12 18.37
N ARG A 280 -13.00 10.25 19.29
CA ARG A 280 -11.61 10.20 19.75
C ARG A 280 -10.91 8.99 19.16
N PHE A 281 -9.75 9.19 18.56
CA PHE A 281 -8.92 8.13 18.02
C PHE A 281 -7.43 8.39 18.31
N TYR A 282 -6.61 7.34 18.19
CA TYR A 282 -5.17 7.45 18.34
C TYR A 282 -4.42 7.23 17.02
N TYR A 283 -3.21 7.80 16.94
CA TYR A 283 -2.26 7.57 15.88
C TYR A 283 -0.83 7.44 16.43
N ASP A 284 0.01 6.71 15.71
CA ASP A 284 1.38 6.43 16.16
C ASP A 284 2.29 7.61 15.85
N LYS A 285 2.97 8.13 16.88
CA LYS A 285 4.09 9.06 16.73
C LYS A 285 5.30 8.25 16.27
N LYS A 286 5.89 8.65 15.15
CA LYS A 286 7.06 7.98 14.57
C LYS A 286 8.28 8.89 14.61
N ASP A 287 9.45 8.30 14.77
CA ASP A 287 10.72 8.99 14.56
C ASP A 287 11.05 9.14 13.06
N LYS A 288 12.24 9.70 12.76
CA LYS A 288 12.72 9.91 11.38
C LYS A 288 12.92 8.59 10.60
N ASP A 289 13.06 7.47 11.30
CA ASP A 289 13.22 6.14 10.72
C ASP A 289 11.90 5.38 10.60
N GLY A 290 10.80 5.96 11.08
CA GLY A 290 9.47 5.38 11.04
C GLY A 290 9.18 4.42 12.21
N LYS A 291 10.04 4.35 13.21
CA LYS A 291 9.82 3.56 14.44
C LYS A 291 8.79 4.26 15.30
N ILE A 292 7.86 3.49 15.85
CA ILE A 292 6.83 4.00 16.77
C ILE A 292 7.51 4.36 18.09
N ILE A 293 7.43 5.63 18.48
CA ILE A 293 8.00 6.19 19.71
C ILE A 293 6.92 6.65 20.71
N GLY A 294 5.64 6.54 20.34
CA GLY A 294 4.53 6.88 21.21
C GLY A 294 3.19 6.86 20.47
N ARG A 295 2.11 7.11 21.21
CA ARG A 295 0.76 7.29 20.65
C ARG A 295 0.27 8.69 20.99
N LEU A 296 -0.35 9.34 20.02
CA LEU A 296 -1.03 10.62 20.18
C LEU A 296 -2.53 10.38 20.00
N TYR A 297 -3.34 11.14 20.71
CA TYR A 297 -4.79 11.07 20.65
C TYR A 297 -5.33 12.36 20.03
N LYS A 298 -6.35 12.23 19.20
CA LYS A 298 -7.06 13.35 18.60
C LYS A 298 -8.56 13.14 18.81
N THR A 299 -9.22 14.21 19.23
CA THR A 299 -10.68 14.28 19.28
C THR A 299 -11.12 15.24 18.19
N MET A 300 -12.17 14.88 17.46
CA MET A 300 -12.79 15.70 16.42
C MET A 300 -14.29 15.69 16.63
N GLU A 301 -14.97 16.78 16.25
CA GLU A 301 -16.42 16.71 16.09
C GLU A 301 -16.77 15.71 14.99
N VAL A 302 -17.94 15.09 15.09
CA VAL A 302 -18.37 14.04 14.16
C VAL A 302 -18.43 14.55 12.72
N GLU A 303 -18.92 15.77 12.48
CA GLU A 303 -18.97 16.33 11.12
C GLU A 303 -17.56 16.50 10.53
N GLU A 304 -16.60 17.00 11.32
CA GLU A 304 -15.20 17.11 10.89
C GLU A 304 -14.58 15.74 10.61
N PHE A 305 -14.92 14.73 11.43
CA PHE A 305 -14.45 13.38 11.25
C PHE A 305 -15.00 12.76 9.96
N ILE A 306 -16.30 12.93 9.67
CA ILE A 306 -16.92 12.48 8.43
C ILE A 306 -16.25 13.15 7.22
N GLU A 307 -16.13 14.48 7.24
CA GLU A 307 -15.47 15.27 6.18
C GLU A 307 -14.04 14.77 5.93
N ALA A 308 -13.26 14.57 7.00
CA ALA A 308 -11.89 14.07 6.89
C ALA A 308 -11.85 12.72 6.18
N ILE A 309 -12.70 11.76 6.57
CA ILE A 309 -12.71 10.42 5.95
C ILE A 309 -13.15 10.46 4.48
N ILE A 310 -14.22 11.19 4.15
CA ILE A 310 -14.78 11.17 2.78
C ILE A 310 -13.90 11.95 1.79
N SER A 311 -13.15 12.96 2.25
CA SER A 311 -12.22 13.73 1.41
C SER A 311 -11.13 12.86 0.75
N HIS A 312 -10.86 11.68 1.33
CA HIS A 312 -9.89 10.71 0.82
C HIS A 312 -10.49 9.67 -0.15
N ILE A 313 -11.78 9.77 -0.47
CA ILE A 313 -12.42 8.89 -1.46
C ILE A 313 -11.95 9.33 -2.86
N PRO A 314 -11.25 8.47 -3.61
CA PRO A 314 -10.83 8.79 -4.97
C PRO A 314 -12.01 8.98 -5.91
N ASP A 315 -11.83 9.83 -6.93
CA ASP A 315 -12.79 9.95 -8.03
C ASP A 315 -13.06 8.60 -8.71
N ASN A 316 -14.20 8.52 -9.39
CA ASN A 316 -14.59 7.29 -10.07
C ASN A 316 -13.49 6.86 -11.04
N GLN A 317 -13.23 5.55 -11.10
CA GLN A 317 -12.17 4.95 -11.93
C GLN A 317 -10.72 5.34 -11.60
N PHE A 318 -10.48 6.30 -10.69
CA PHE A 318 -9.13 6.63 -10.28
C PHE A 318 -8.50 5.46 -9.49
N ARG A 319 -7.31 5.05 -9.96
CA ARG A 319 -6.55 3.95 -9.37
C ARG A 319 -5.48 4.50 -8.43
N THR A 320 -5.66 4.24 -7.14
CA THR A 320 -4.68 4.54 -6.08
C THR A 320 -3.55 3.51 -6.03
N VAL A 321 -3.75 2.31 -6.59
CA VAL A 321 -2.71 1.28 -6.73
C VAL A 321 -2.40 1.07 -8.21
N ARG A 322 -1.13 1.20 -8.58
CA ARG A 322 -0.68 1.12 -9.97
C ARG A 322 0.57 0.26 -10.10
N TYR A 323 0.70 -0.37 -11.27
CA TYR A 323 1.84 -1.22 -11.63
C TYR A 323 2.57 -0.57 -12.79
N TYR A 324 3.85 -0.28 -12.61
CA TYR A 324 4.68 0.41 -13.60
C TYR A 324 5.88 -0.42 -14.03
N GLY A 325 6.51 0.03 -15.12
CA GLY A 325 7.73 -0.59 -15.63
C GLY A 325 7.50 -2.03 -16.05
N ALA A 326 8.34 -2.96 -15.58
CA ALA A 326 8.24 -4.38 -15.92
C ALA A 326 7.02 -5.08 -15.25
N TYR A 327 6.40 -4.48 -14.23
CA TYR A 327 5.13 -4.97 -13.68
C TYR A 327 3.88 -4.50 -14.44
N TRP A 328 4.04 -3.63 -15.45
CA TRP A 328 2.92 -3.21 -16.26
C TRP A 328 2.28 -4.41 -16.99
N ARG A 329 0.94 -4.47 -16.94
CA ARG A 329 0.12 -5.66 -17.26
C ARG A 329 0.45 -6.30 -18.62
N ILE A 330 0.75 -5.50 -19.64
CA ILE A 330 1.01 -5.97 -21.01
C ILE A 330 2.39 -6.64 -21.12
N LYS A 331 3.40 -6.12 -20.43
CA LYS A 331 4.79 -6.62 -20.54
C LYS A 331 5.13 -7.72 -19.53
N LYS A 332 4.25 -7.95 -18.55
CA LYS A 332 4.50 -8.85 -17.42
C LYS A 332 4.67 -10.31 -17.82
N SER A 333 3.83 -10.85 -18.70
CA SER A 333 3.88 -12.28 -19.06
C SER A 333 5.24 -12.68 -19.60
N LYS A 334 5.80 -11.83 -20.48
CA LYS A 334 7.15 -11.96 -21.04
C LYS A 334 8.22 -11.97 -19.95
N PHE A 335 8.28 -10.90 -19.13
CA PHE A 335 9.32 -10.73 -18.12
C PHE A 335 9.25 -11.73 -16.95
N LYS A 336 8.04 -12.14 -16.56
CA LYS A 336 7.88 -13.14 -15.51
C LYS A 336 8.44 -14.50 -15.92
N GLY A 337 8.19 -14.93 -17.17
CA GLY A 337 8.75 -16.18 -17.68
C GLY A 337 10.27 -16.20 -17.65
N ILE A 338 10.91 -15.08 -18.02
CA ILE A 338 12.37 -14.94 -18.00
C ILE A 338 12.92 -15.09 -16.57
N ILE A 339 12.41 -14.33 -15.61
CA ILE A 339 12.91 -14.40 -14.23
C ILE A 339 12.63 -15.75 -13.59
N ASP A 340 11.44 -16.33 -13.80
CA ASP A 340 11.12 -17.63 -13.22
C ASP A 340 12.07 -18.72 -13.80
N LEU A 341 12.44 -18.66 -15.08
CA LEU A 341 13.44 -19.56 -15.70
C LEU A 341 14.86 -19.34 -15.16
N GLU A 342 15.32 -18.10 -15.05
CA GLU A 342 16.63 -17.79 -14.44
C GLU A 342 16.68 -18.27 -12.98
N THR A 343 15.59 -18.09 -12.23
CA THR A 343 15.48 -18.56 -10.84
C THR A 343 15.53 -20.09 -10.74
N ILE A 344 14.83 -20.79 -11.63
CA ILE A 344 14.84 -22.26 -11.71
C ILE A 344 16.26 -22.74 -12.04
N TYR A 345 16.90 -22.14 -13.05
CA TYR A 345 18.26 -22.49 -13.47
C TYR A 345 19.29 -22.22 -12.36
N GLN A 346 19.20 -21.09 -11.65
CA GLN A 346 20.08 -20.83 -10.51
C GLN A 346 19.86 -21.81 -9.36
N LYS A 347 18.61 -22.18 -9.06
CA LYS A 347 18.32 -23.20 -8.03
C LYS A 347 18.89 -24.56 -8.42
N SER A 348 18.66 -25.01 -9.65
CA SER A 348 19.20 -26.29 -10.13
C SER A 348 20.73 -26.30 -10.13
N LEU A 349 21.38 -25.20 -10.52
CA LEU A 349 22.83 -25.05 -10.45
C LEU A 349 23.35 -25.09 -9.01
N MET A 350 22.69 -24.39 -8.08
CA MET A 350 23.09 -24.38 -6.67
C MET A 350 22.88 -25.73 -5.99
N ASP A 351 21.81 -26.46 -6.34
CA ASP A 351 21.57 -27.82 -5.87
C ASP A 351 22.61 -28.78 -6.45
N PHE A 352 22.97 -28.64 -7.74
CA PHE A 352 24.07 -29.38 -8.36
C PHE A 352 25.41 -29.10 -7.67
N ILE A 353 25.74 -27.83 -7.38
CA ILE A 353 26.97 -27.45 -6.67
C ILE A 353 26.99 -28.09 -5.27
N LYS A 354 25.88 -28.06 -4.54
CA LYS A 354 25.79 -28.74 -3.22
C LYS A 354 25.99 -30.24 -3.32
N ILE A 355 25.41 -30.88 -4.33
CA ILE A 355 25.58 -32.31 -4.59
C ILE A 355 27.06 -32.58 -4.90
N SER A 356 27.66 -31.86 -5.84
CA SER A 356 29.06 -32.04 -6.23
C SER A 356 30.04 -31.83 -5.07
N ASN A 357 29.81 -30.85 -4.20
CA ASN A 357 30.61 -30.62 -3.01
C ASN A 357 30.49 -31.76 -1.98
N LYS A 358 29.31 -32.38 -1.84
CA LYS A 358 29.15 -33.60 -1.03
C LYS A 358 29.92 -34.78 -1.62
N TRP A 359 29.89 -34.95 -2.95
CA TRP A 359 30.67 -35.99 -3.63
C TRP A 359 32.18 -35.74 -3.50
N ALA A 360 32.64 -34.50 -3.60
CA ALA A 360 34.04 -34.13 -3.42
C ALA A 360 34.54 -34.44 -1.99
N GLN A 361 33.74 -34.14 -0.97
CA GLN A 361 34.04 -34.52 0.42
C GLN A 361 34.06 -36.04 0.61
N PHE A 362 33.11 -36.76 0.00
CA PHE A 362 33.07 -38.22 0.06
C PHE A 362 34.31 -38.86 -0.62
N ALA A 363 34.73 -38.33 -1.77
CA ALA A 363 35.92 -38.80 -2.48
C ALA A 363 37.22 -38.58 -1.68
N GLN A 364 37.34 -37.46 -0.96
CA GLN A 364 38.48 -37.20 -0.06
C GLN A 364 38.50 -38.14 1.16
N ILE A 365 37.34 -38.47 1.72
CA ILE A 365 37.22 -39.44 2.83
C ILE A 365 37.59 -40.85 2.36
N VAL A 366 37.19 -41.21 1.13
CA VAL A 366 37.56 -42.50 0.55
C VAL A 366 39.05 -42.53 0.21
N SER A 367 39.65 -41.48 -0.35
CA SER A 367 41.10 -41.47 -0.64
C SER A 367 41.96 -41.53 0.62
N ALA A 368 41.54 -40.90 1.72
CA ALA A 368 42.25 -40.93 3.01
C ALA A 368 42.15 -42.27 3.77
N LYS A 369 41.23 -43.16 3.37
CA LYS A 369 41.13 -44.52 3.93
C LYS A 369 41.95 -45.56 3.15
N TRP A 370 42.49 -45.18 2.00
CA TRP A 370 43.27 -46.04 1.11
C TRP A 370 44.75 -45.60 0.97
N SER A 371 45.14 -44.57 1.72
CA SER A 371 46.52 -44.18 2.03
C SER A 371 46.86 -44.58 3.46
#